data_AF-A0A4R2BRT3-F1
#
_entry.id   AF-A0A4R2BRT3-F1
#
_cell.length_a   1.000
_cell.length_b   1.000
_cell.length_c   1.000
_cell.angle_alpha   90.00
_cell.angle_beta   90.00
_cell.angle_gamma   90.00
#
_symmetry.space_group_name_H-M   'P 1'
#
loop_
_entity.id
_entity.type
_entity.pdbx_description
1 polymer ?
#
loop_
_entity_poly.entity_id
_entity_poly.type
_entity_poly.pdbx_seq_one_letter_code
_entity_poly.pdbx_strand_id
1 'polypeptide(L)'
;MMPAVILWILRQLGITGSIVLLLLGFYEGVPGLRDIPFVDRVPFVREFIVGRVKLEAAKAAASATEGLVARSELKTAKARAAALEEQIRINRRMAEAALQEAERSRRDAETATKELEARIAEDTSDDGCTWSDRDLEWLRAR
;
A
#
# COMPACT_ATOMS: atom_id res chain seq x y z
N MET A 1 -1.19 56.89 26.56
CA MET A 1 -0.02 57.03 27.46
C MET A 1 1.14 56.09 27.14
N MET A 2 0.90 54.90 26.56
CA MET A 2 1.95 53.97 26.10
C MET A 2 3.00 54.50 25.09
N PRO A 3 2.67 55.34 24.08
CA PRO A 3 3.67 55.73 23.06
C PRO A 3 4.73 56.70 23.59
N ALA A 4 4.41 57.50 24.60
CA ALA A 4 5.35 58.46 25.20
C ALA A 4 6.45 57.76 26.01
N VAL A 5 6.11 56.66 26.69
CA VAL A 5 7.08 55.85 27.45
C VAL A 5 8.03 55.11 26.49
N ILE A 6 7.51 54.60 25.36
CA ILE A 6 8.31 53.96 24.32
C ILE A 6 9.32 54.93 23.72
N LEU A 7 8.90 56.16 23.38
CA LEU A 7 9.78 57.20 22.86
C LEU A 7 10.84 57.64 23.89
N TRP A 8 10.49 57.68 25.17
CA TRP A 8 11.42 57.99 26.25
C TRP A 8 12.47 56.89 26.46
N ILE A 9 12.05 55.62 26.44
CA ILE A 9 12.94 54.45 26.51
C ILE A 9 13.87 54.39 25.27
N LEU A 10 13.36 54.66 24.07
CA LEU A 10 14.18 54.73 22.84
C LEU A 10 15.26 55.81 22.93
N ARG A 11 14.93 56.96 23.53
CA ARG A 11 15.89 58.05 23.73
C ARG A 11 16.96 57.71 24.77
N GLN A 12 16.65 56.86 25.76
CA GLN A 12 17.57 56.44 26.81
C GLN A 12 18.51 55.29 26.38
N LEU A 13 18.04 54.37 25.53
CA LEU A 13 18.81 53.24 24.99
C LEU A 13 19.70 53.60 23.79
N GLY A 14 19.44 54.75 23.17
CA GLY A 14 20.17 55.21 22.00
C GLY A 14 20.03 54.29 20.78
N ILE A 15 20.78 54.62 19.73
CA ILE A 15 20.79 53.88 18.46
C ILE A 15 21.28 52.45 18.68
N THR A 16 22.26 52.25 19.55
CA THR A 16 22.84 50.93 19.85
C THR A 16 21.83 49.97 20.48
N GLY A 17 21.05 50.42 21.47
CA GLY A 17 20.03 49.57 22.09
C GLY A 17 18.88 49.24 21.14
N SER A 18 18.53 50.17 20.25
CA SER A 18 17.54 49.93 19.19
C SER A 18 18.01 48.85 18.21
N ILE A 19 19.28 48.88 17.80
CA ILE A 19 19.89 47.86 16.93
C ILE A 19 19.88 46.48 17.61
N VAL A 20 20.24 46.41 18.90
CA VAL A 20 20.26 45.14 19.65
C VAL A 20 18.86 44.54 19.78
N LEU A 21 17.84 45.35 20.08
CA LEU A 21 16.45 44.89 20.14
C LEU A 21 15.94 44.41 18.77
N LEU A 22 16.35 45.09 17.70
CA LEU A 22 16.00 44.72 16.33
C LEU A 22 16.67 43.40 15.92
N LEU A 23 17.94 43.21 16.30
CA LEU A 23 18.66 41.94 16.12
C LEU A 23 18.04 40.81 16.94
N LEU A 24 17.67 41.07 18.20
CA LEU A 24 17.05 40.08 19.08
C LEU A 24 15.68 39.65 18.52
N GLY A 25 14.86 40.62 18.12
CA GLY A 25 13.59 40.38 17.45
C GLY A 25 13.75 39.62 16.12
N PHE A 26 14.82 39.85 15.37
CA PHE A 26 15.13 39.12 14.13
C PHE A 26 15.55 37.67 14.38
N TYR A 27 16.32 37.39 15.45
CA TYR A 27 16.83 36.05 15.76
C TYR A 27 15.85 35.17 16.55
N GLU A 28 15.18 35.73 17.58
CA GLU A 28 14.23 35.00 18.43
C GLU A 28 12.78 35.05 17.92
N GLY A 29 12.46 36.06 17.10
CA GLY A 29 11.11 36.38 16.64
C GLY A 29 10.39 37.34 17.57
N VAL A 30 9.52 38.19 17.01
CA VAL A 30 8.70 39.14 17.81
C VAL A 30 7.31 38.54 18.05
N PRO A 31 6.96 38.14 19.29
CA PRO A 31 5.70 37.42 19.56
C PRO A 31 4.43 38.23 19.30
N GLY A 32 4.51 39.57 19.31
CA GLY A 32 3.35 40.46 19.12
C GLY A 32 2.91 40.70 17.67
N LEU A 33 3.70 40.32 16.68
CA LEU A 33 3.35 40.48 15.25
C LEU A 33 2.58 39.27 14.68
N ARG A 34 2.45 38.20 15.46
CA ARG A 34 1.84 36.91 15.05
C ARG A 34 0.31 36.98 14.90
N ASP A 35 -0.36 37.92 15.58
CA ASP A 35 -1.83 38.01 15.62
C ASP A 35 -2.43 38.94 14.55
N ILE A 36 -1.60 39.53 13.68
CA ILE A 36 -2.10 40.43 12.63
C ILE A 36 -2.45 39.59 11.39
N PRO A 37 -3.74 39.50 11.00
CA PRO A 37 -4.11 38.81 9.77
C PRO A 37 -3.41 39.46 8.57
N PHE A 38 -3.01 38.64 7.59
CA PHE A 38 -2.28 39.01 6.36
C PHE A 38 -0.77 39.23 6.46
N VAL A 39 -0.20 39.36 7.66
CA VAL A 39 1.26 39.60 7.80
C VAL A 39 2.10 38.36 7.47
N ASP A 40 1.53 37.16 7.65
CA ASP A 40 2.17 35.87 7.31
C ASP A 40 2.40 35.64 5.80
N ARG A 41 1.77 36.43 4.92
CA ARG A 41 1.92 36.27 3.45
C ARG A 41 3.17 36.93 2.89
N VAL A 42 3.87 37.77 3.65
CA VAL A 42 5.09 38.45 3.20
C VAL A 42 6.31 37.67 3.72
N PRO A 43 7.12 37.06 2.83
CA PRO A 43 8.20 36.14 3.24
C PRO A 43 9.21 36.76 4.19
N PHE A 44 9.56 38.03 4.00
CA PHE A 44 10.48 38.77 4.88
C PHE A 44 9.93 38.99 6.29
N VAL A 45 8.60 39.17 6.43
CA VAL A 45 7.98 39.43 7.73
C VAL A 45 7.76 38.14 8.50
N ARG A 46 7.48 37.03 7.80
CA ARG A 46 7.37 35.69 8.40
C ARG A 46 8.70 35.23 9.02
N GLU A 47 9.84 35.51 8.39
CA GLU A 47 11.17 35.23 8.96
C GLU A 47 11.41 36.02 10.25
N PHE A 48 10.90 37.25 10.33
CA PHE A 48 10.99 38.14 11.49
C PHE A 48 10.04 37.75 12.64
N ILE A 49 8.90 37.13 12.34
CA ILE A 49 7.90 36.70 13.34
C ILE A 49 8.32 35.39 14.01
N VAL A 50 8.82 34.43 13.22
CA VAL A 50 9.16 33.09 13.73
C VAL A 50 10.58 33.02 14.29
N GLY A 51 11.49 33.88 13.81
CA GLY A 51 12.92 33.85 14.12
C GLY A 51 13.63 32.79 13.28
N ARG A 52 14.79 33.15 12.70
CA ARG A 52 15.55 32.26 11.80
C ARG A 52 15.97 30.93 12.45
N VAL A 53 16.27 30.94 13.75
CA VAL A 53 16.72 29.75 14.48
C VAL A 53 15.63 28.67 14.51
N LYS A 54 14.36 29.05 14.71
CA LYS A 54 13.24 28.12 14.72
C LYS A 54 12.92 27.58 13.31
N LEU A 55 13.11 28.41 12.28
CA LEU A 55 12.97 27.99 10.89
C LEU A 55 14.04 26.97 10.47
N GLU A 56 15.29 27.18 10.86
CA GLU A 56 16.38 26.22 10.59
C GLU A 56 16.21 24.93 11.39
N ALA A 57 15.82 25.03 12.67
CA ALA A 57 15.51 23.85 13.48
C ALA A 57 14.34 23.04 12.89
N ALA A 58 13.29 23.70 12.40
CA ALA A 58 12.16 23.04 11.75
C ALA A 58 12.58 22.37 10.42
N LYS A 59 13.45 23.00 9.62
CA LYS A 59 14.01 22.39 8.40
C LYS A 59 14.89 21.18 8.71
N ALA A 60 15.71 21.25 9.76
CA ALA A 60 16.53 20.12 10.21
C ALA A 60 15.67 18.96 10.74
N ALA A 61 14.59 19.26 11.46
CA ALA A 61 13.63 18.25 11.89
C ALA A 61 12.91 17.62 10.69
N ALA A 62 12.47 18.42 9.72
CA ALA A 62 11.82 17.93 8.51
C ALA A 62 12.73 16.99 7.70
N SER A 63 13.99 17.36 7.47
CA SER A 63 14.94 16.52 6.75
C SER A 63 15.27 15.21 7.48
N ALA A 64 15.34 15.25 8.82
CA ALA A 64 15.48 14.04 9.63
C ALA A 64 14.25 13.12 9.51
N THR A 65 13.03 13.68 9.50
CA THR A 65 11.81 12.90 9.32
C THR A 65 11.68 12.29 7.92
N GLU A 66 12.08 13.01 6.87
CA GLU A 66 12.09 12.50 5.49
C GLU A 66 12.95 11.25 5.36
N GLY A 67 14.14 11.24 5.99
CA GLY A 67 15.02 10.07 5.99
C GLY A 67 14.40 8.86 6.70
N LEU A 68 13.64 9.07 7.79
CA LEU A 68 12.94 8.01 8.50
C LEU A 68 11.75 7.46 7.69
N VAL A 69 11.00 8.34 7.03
CA VAL A 69 9.90 7.96 6.14
C VAL A 69 10.42 7.16 4.94
N ALA A 70 11.46 7.63 4.26
CA ALA A 70 12.05 6.91 3.14
C ALA A 70 12.53 5.50 3.53
N ARG A 71 13.13 5.35 4.72
CA ARG A 71 13.54 4.03 5.24
C ARG A 71 12.35 3.13 5.57
N SER A 72 11.27 3.69 6.13
CA SER A 72 10.08 2.92 6.47
C SER A 72 9.32 2.46 5.22
N GLU A 73 9.23 3.32 4.20
CA GLU A 73 8.68 2.99 2.89
C GLU A 73 9.47 1.89 2.20
N LEU A 74 10.81 2.01 2.18
CA LEU A 74 11.68 0.98 1.60
C LEU A 74 11.54 -0.37 2.33
N LYS A 75 11.45 -0.36 3.67
CA LYS A 75 11.23 -1.58 4.45
C LYS A 75 9.88 -2.22 4.12
N THR A 76 8.83 -1.41 4.01
CA THR A 76 7.48 -1.87 3.64
C THR A 76 7.46 -2.45 2.22
N ALA A 77 8.11 -1.78 1.27
CA ALA A 77 8.21 -2.24 -0.11
C ALA A 77 8.93 -3.59 -0.20
N LYS A 78 10.05 -3.75 0.52
CA LYS A 78 10.78 -5.04 0.60
C LYS A 78 9.94 -6.15 1.21
N ALA A 79 9.19 -5.86 2.28
CA ALA A 79 8.31 -6.86 2.90
C ALA A 79 7.18 -7.31 1.95
N ARG A 80 6.59 -6.37 1.20
CA ARG A 80 5.58 -6.69 0.17
C ARG A 80 6.18 -7.54 -0.96
N ALA A 81 7.37 -7.20 -1.43
CA ALA A 81 8.06 -7.99 -2.45
C ALA A 81 8.32 -9.43 -1.98
N ALA A 82 8.84 -9.60 -0.76
CA ALA A 82 9.08 -10.94 -0.19
C ALA A 82 7.78 -11.75 -0.04
N ALA A 83 6.68 -11.11 0.37
CA ALA A 83 5.39 -11.79 0.47
C ALA A 83 4.86 -12.25 -0.91
N LEU A 84 5.02 -11.42 -1.94
CA LEU A 84 4.63 -11.77 -3.32
C LEU A 84 5.49 -12.91 -3.88
N GLU A 85 6.80 -12.90 -3.62
CA GLU A 85 7.70 -13.99 -4.03
C GLU A 85 7.29 -15.33 -3.41
N GLU A 86 6.89 -15.34 -2.14
CA GLU A 86 6.40 -16.55 -1.48
C GLU A 86 5.07 -17.02 -2.09
N GLN A 87 4.14 -16.11 -2.36
CA GLN A 87 2.88 -16.44 -3.05
C GLN A 87 3.14 -17.02 -4.44
N ILE A 88 4.06 -16.44 -5.22
CA ILE A 88 4.44 -16.97 -6.54
C ILE A 88 5.01 -18.38 -6.40
N ARG A 89 5.87 -18.63 -5.40
CA ARG A 89 6.46 -19.94 -5.15
C ARG A 89 5.40 -20.98 -4.81
N ILE A 90 4.47 -20.64 -3.91
CA ILE A 90 3.34 -21.52 -3.55
C ILE A 90 2.46 -21.79 -4.78
N ASN A 91 2.10 -20.75 -5.53
CA ASN A 91 1.28 -20.89 -6.72
C ASN A 91 1.95 -21.78 -7.78
N ARG A 92 3.27 -21.66 -7.98
CA ARG A 92 4.02 -22.55 -8.88
C ARG A 92 3.94 -24.01 -8.44
N ARG A 93 4.17 -24.28 -7.15
CA ARG A 93 4.06 -25.64 -6.61
C ARG A 93 2.65 -26.22 -6.76
N MET A 94 1.64 -25.41 -6.50
CA MET A 94 0.24 -25.81 -6.67
C MET A 94 -0.09 -26.09 -8.14
N ALA A 95 0.41 -25.26 -9.07
CA ALA A 95 0.22 -25.46 -10.50
C ALA A 95 0.93 -26.73 -10.99
N GLU A 96 2.16 -26.98 -10.56
CA GLU A 96 2.90 -28.20 -10.88
C GLU A 96 2.20 -29.45 -10.35
N ALA A 97 1.71 -29.41 -9.11
CA ALA A 97 0.94 -30.51 -8.53
C ALA A 97 -0.37 -30.76 -9.29
N ALA A 98 -1.09 -29.69 -9.66
CA ALA A 98 -2.32 -29.80 -10.44
C ALA A 98 -2.07 -30.40 -11.84
N LEU A 99 -0.96 -30.03 -12.50
CA LEU A 99 -0.57 -30.62 -13.79
C LEU A 99 -0.26 -32.12 -13.65
N GLN A 100 0.50 -32.52 -12.63
CA GLN A 100 0.80 -33.93 -12.38
C GLN A 100 -0.47 -34.74 -12.12
N GLU A 101 -1.40 -34.20 -11.34
CA GLU A 101 -2.67 -34.86 -11.03
C GLU A 101 -3.56 -34.98 -12.27
N ALA A 102 -3.60 -33.93 -13.11
CA ALA A 102 -4.31 -33.96 -14.38
C ALA A 102 -3.73 -35.00 -15.33
N GLU A 103 -2.40 -35.12 -15.41
CA GLU A 103 -1.74 -36.15 -16.22
C GLU A 103 -2.04 -37.56 -15.73
N ARG A 104 -2.03 -37.80 -14.40
CA ARG A 104 -2.43 -39.08 -13.81
C ARG A 104 -3.87 -39.42 -14.13
N SER A 105 -4.78 -38.50 -13.85
CA SER A 105 -6.21 -38.65 -14.15
C SER A 105 -6.45 -38.96 -15.64
N ARG A 106 -5.69 -38.34 -16.55
CA ARG A 106 -5.79 -38.62 -17.98
C ARG A 106 -5.32 -40.03 -18.32
N ARG A 107 -4.21 -40.50 -17.74
CA ARG A 107 -3.71 -41.87 -17.95
C ARG A 107 -4.66 -42.92 -17.38
N ASP A 108 -5.23 -42.66 -16.21
CA ASP A 108 -6.19 -43.55 -15.57
C ASP A 108 -7.47 -43.65 -16.42
N ALA A 109 -7.96 -42.51 -16.93
CA ALA A 109 -9.09 -42.49 -17.86
C ALA A 109 -8.78 -43.22 -19.17
N GLU A 110 -7.60 -43.02 -19.77
CA GLU A 110 -7.17 -43.73 -20.98
C GLU A 110 -7.09 -45.26 -20.72
N THR A 111 -6.61 -45.68 -19.55
CA THR A 111 -6.51 -47.10 -19.18
C THR A 111 -7.90 -47.70 -18.97
N ALA A 112 -8.77 -47.03 -18.21
CA ALA A 112 -10.15 -47.46 -17.99
C ALA A 112 -10.94 -47.54 -19.31
N THR A 113 -10.69 -46.62 -20.24
CA THR A 113 -11.31 -46.64 -21.57
C THR A 113 -10.86 -47.87 -22.36
N LYS A 114 -9.55 -48.16 -22.38
CA LYS A 114 -9.02 -49.36 -23.05
C LYS A 114 -9.54 -50.66 -22.44
N GLU A 115 -9.63 -50.74 -21.12
CA GLU A 115 -10.20 -51.90 -20.43
C GLU A 115 -11.69 -52.07 -20.77
N LEU A 116 -12.45 -50.98 -20.83
CA LEU A 116 -13.84 -51.01 -21.25
C LEU A 116 -13.98 -51.46 -22.70
N GLU A 117 -13.18 -50.92 -23.61
CA GLU A 117 -13.16 -51.32 -25.03
C GLU A 117 -12.80 -52.80 -25.19
N ALA A 118 -11.82 -53.30 -24.43
CA ALA A 118 -11.46 -54.72 -24.42
C ALA A 118 -12.62 -55.59 -23.94
N ARG A 119 -13.30 -55.21 -22.86
CA ARG A 119 -14.49 -55.92 -22.35
C ARG A 119 -15.63 -55.91 -23.36
N ILE A 120 -15.87 -54.80 -24.05
CA ILE A 120 -16.88 -54.71 -25.10
C ILE A 120 -16.51 -55.61 -26.29
N ALA A 121 -15.23 -55.67 -26.66
CA ALA A 121 -14.76 -56.54 -27.74
C ALA A 121 -14.84 -58.04 -27.38
N GLU A 122 -14.61 -58.39 -26.12
CA GLU A 122 -14.78 -59.76 -25.60
C GLU A 122 -16.26 -60.15 -25.45
N ASP A 123 -17.14 -59.17 -25.22
CA ASP A 123 -18.59 -59.33 -25.17
C ASP A 123 -19.16 -59.59 -26.57
N THR A 124 -19.00 -60.83 -27.00
CA THR A 124 -19.53 -61.40 -28.25
C THR A 124 -20.86 -62.13 -28.02
N SER A 125 -21.46 -61.95 -26.85
CA SER A 125 -22.69 -62.59 -26.46
C SER A 125 -23.88 -62.05 -27.29
N ASP A 126 -24.80 -62.92 -27.69
CA ASP A 126 -26.03 -62.55 -28.45
C ASP A 126 -27.13 -62.05 -27.50
N ASP A 127 -26.74 -61.67 -26.29
CA ASP A 127 -27.57 -61.27 -25.16
C ASP A 127 -28.12 -59.85 -25.34
N GLY A 128 -27.72 -59.16 -26.42
CA GLY A 128 -28.13 -57.80 -26.73
C GLY A 128 -29.64 -57.70 -26.93
N CYS A 129 -30.26 -56.70 -26.27
CA CYS A 129 -31.61 -56.15 -26.50
C CYS A 129 -32.63 -57.07 -27.20
N THR A 130 -32.75 -58.31 -26.74
CA THR A 130 -33.82 -59.20 -27.18
C THR A 130 -35.05 -58.84 -26.38
N TRP A 131 -36.14 -58.56 -27.10
CA TRP A 131 -37.42 -58.31 -26.45
C TRP A 131 -37.80 -59.57 -25.71
N SER A 132 -37.91 -59.49 -24.38
CA SER A 132 -38.35 -60.63 -23.61
C SER A 132 -39.82 -60.91 -23.94
N ASP A 133 -40.28 -62.13 -23.72
CA ASP A 133 -41.70 -62.47 -23.89
C ASP A 133 -42.62 -61.55 -23.08
N ARG A 134 -42.14 -61.05 -21.94
CA ARG A 134 -42.83 -60.04 -21.11
C ARG A 134 -42.94 -58.68 -21.81
N ASP A 135 -41.89 -58.24 -22.51
CA ASP A 135 -41.92 -56.98 -23.26
C ASP A 135 -42.87 -57.08 -24.47
N LEU A 136 -42.91 -58.25 -25.11
CA LEU A 136 -43.84 -58.55 -26.20
C LEU A 136 -45.30 -58.64 -25.70
N GLU A 137 -45.56 -59.19 -24.52
CA GLU A 137 -46.87 -59.17 -23.88
C GLU A 137 -47.38 -57.74 -23.63
N TRP A 138 -46.49 -56.85 -23.17
CA TRP A 138 -46.84 -55.46 -22.91
C TRP A 138 -47.22 -54.70 -24.19
N LEU A 139 -46.57 -54.99 -25.32
CA LEU A 139 -46.97 -54.45 -26.63
C LEU A 139 -48.31 -54.97 -27.13
N ARG A 140 -48.64 -56.24 -26.86
CA ARG A 140 -49.90 -56.88 -27.30
C ARG A 140 -51.12 -56.46 -26.49
N ALA A 141 -50.92 -55.94 -25.29
CA ALA A 141 -51.98 -55.48 -24.39
C ALA A 141 -52.51 -54.05 -24.71
N ARG A 142 -52.03 -53.43 -25.79
CA ARG A 142 -52.47 -52.12 -26.30
C ARG A 142 -53.23 -52.27 -27.62
#